data_AF-A0A963Q506-F1
#
_entry.id   AF-A0A963Q506-F1
#
_cell.length_a   1.000
_cell.length_b   1.000
_cell.length_c   1.000
_cell.angle_alpha   90.00
_cell.angle_beta   90.00
_cell.angle_gamma   90.00
#
_symmetry.space_group_name_H-M   'P 1'
#
loop_
_entity.id
_entity.type
_entity.pdbx_description
1 polymer ?
#
loop_
_entity_poly.entity_id
_entity_poly.type
_entity_poly.pdbx_seq_one_letter_code
_entity_poly.pdbx_strand_id
1 'polypeptide(L)'
;MSVPTDIGADVHLDHVGYIVRDLDASAELVRQLGFVLTARADHTRTDAQGRSVPAGSSQHSIMLHSGYVELMQITDPHAGHQLASAPLQRHGLHILAFGTGDAVACHARRMAAGVQAGEVLYWSRPVHEHDLQGTAQFAYFGSGWTAQDPSYLCWVEHRTPGLLRNPRLLAHGNGARALRGIRYAGPAAALAPWAARLCAAGARLVHDEPRHKRLSLPDASIEVVADARYASVLPQALLWGGADLDGLRAQCARLQLPCRRHDDGTLEIDLQSVLGMNWLFLPASTAA
;
A
#
# COMPACT_ATOMS: atom_id res chain seq x y z
N MET A 1 38.46 9.68 -0.71
CA MET A 1 37.35 8.71 -0.76
C MET A 1 36.22 9.30 0.05
N SER A 2 35.26 9.90 -0.62
CA SER A 2 34.17 10.64 0.01
C SER A 2 33.15 9.64 0.56
N VAL A 3 32.92 9.68 1.86
CA VAL A 3 31.84 8.97 2.54
C VAL A 3 30.52 9.41 1.89
N PRO A 4 29.62 8.50 1.47
CA PRO A 4 28.32 8.90 0.96
C PRO A 4 27.57 9.66 2.05
N THR A 5 27.21 10.91 1.77
CA THR A 5 26.27 11.71 2.54
C THR A 5 25.00 10.90 2.80
N ASP A 6 24.57 10.84 4.06
CA ASP A 6 23.30 10.27 4.52
C ASP A 6 22.15 10.95 3.77
N ILE A 7 21.73 10.32 2.66
CA ILE A 7 20.48 10.64 1.98
C ILE A 7 19.41 9.93 2.80
N GLY A 8 18.68 10.69 3.62
CA GLY A 8 17.45 10.20 4.24
C GLY A 8 16.51 9.59 3.18
N ALA A 9 15.48 8.87 3.62
CA ALA A 9 14.51 8.27 2.69
C ALA A 9 13.97 9.35 1.73
N ASP A 10 14.22 9.18 0.42
CA ASP A 10 13.87 10.16 -0.62
C ASP A 10 12.47 9.93 -1.20
N VAL A 11 11.74 8.98 -0.62
CA VAL A 11 10.38 8.58 -0.94
C VAL A 11 9.59 8.37 0.35
N HIS A 12 8.26 8.48 0.27
CA HIS A 12 7.34 8.17 1.38
C HIS A 12 6.41 7.02 1.03
N LEU A 13 5.67 6.50 2.01
CA LEU A 13 4.64 5.48 1.74
C LEU A 13 3.43 6.18 1.10
N ASP A 14 3.23 5.98 -0.20
CA ASP A 14 2.10 6.58 -0.91
C ASP A 14 0.83 5.75 -0.77
N HIS A 15 0.90 4.47 -1.09
CA HIS A 15 -0.21 3.57 -0.88
C HIS A 15 0.21 2.11 -0.80
N VAL A 16 -0.76 1.31 -0.38
CA VAL A 16 -0.72 -0.14 -0.55
C VAL A 16 -1.94 -0.59 -1.35
N GLY A 17 -1.77 -1.63 -2.14
CA GLY A 17 -2.84 -2.18 -2.98
C GLY A 17 -3.11 -3.63 -2.65
N TYR A 18 -4.38 -3.94 -2.42
CA TYR A 18 -4.90 -5.26 -2.16
C TYR A 18 -5.54 -5.81 -3.44
N ILE A 19 -5.23 -7.08 -3.76
CA ILE A 19 -6.01 -7.86 -4.71
C ILE A 19 -7.01 -8.69 -3.91
N VAL A 20 -8.28 -8.30 -3.96
CA VAL A 20 -9.39 -8.93 -3.23
C VAL A 20 -10.19 -9.89 -4.12
N ARG A 21 -10.91 -10.83 -3.51
CA ARG A 21 -11.79 -11.78 -4.22
C ARG A 21 -13.01 -11.08 -4.78
N ASP A 22 -13.62 -10.25 -3.95
CA ASP A 22 -14.88 -9.56 -4.19
C ASP A 22 -14.72 -8.12 -3.72
N LEU A 23 -14.73 -7.19 -4.67
CA LEU A 23 -14.55 -5.77 -4.39
C LEU A 23 -15.71 -5.21 -3.58
N ASP A 24 -16.94 -5.61 -3.89
CA ASP A 24 -18.13 -5.05 -3.26
C ASP A 24 -18.25 -5.53 -1.82
N ALA A 25 -18.00 -6.81 -1.55
CA ALA A 25 -17.97 -7.36 -0.20
C ALA A 25 -16.83 -6.76 0.64
N SER A 26 -15.64 -6.60 0.04
CA SER A 26 -14.51 -5.97 0.74
C SER A 26 -14.79 -4.51 1.05
N ALA A 27 -15.36 -3.77 0.10
CA ALA A 27 -15.76 -2.38 0.27
C ALA A 27 -16.83 -2.21 1.36
N GLU A 28 -17.82 -3.10 1.40
CA GLU A 28 -18.84 -3.09 2.44
C GLU A 28 -18.24 -3.35 3.83
N LEU A 29 -17.37 -4.35 3.97
CA LEU A 29 -16.71 -4.63 5.24
C LEU A 29 -15.93 -3.42 5.75
N VAL A 30 -15.12 -2.77 4.91
CA VAL A 30 -14.32 -1.62 5.36
C VAL A 30 -15.20 -0.39 5.65
N ARG A 31 -16.33 -0.21 4.95
CA ARG A 31 -17.34 0.80 5.31
C ARG A 31 -17.94 0.52 6.68
N GLN A 32 -18.27 -0.73 6.97
CA GLN A 32 -18.76 -1.13 8.29
C GLN A 32 -17.70 -0.94 9.38
N LEU A 33 -16.40 -1.03 9.06
CA LEU A 33 -15.30 -0.66 9.96
C LEU A 33 -15.13 0.85 10.13
N GLY A 34 -15.96 1.68 9.48
CA GLY A 34 -15.98 3.13 9.62
C GLY A 34 -15.13 3.90 8.62
N PHE A 35 -14.64 3.26 7.54
CA PHE A 35 -13.91 3.94 6.48
C PHE A 35 -14.84 4.58 5.46
N VAL A 36 -14.40 5.72 4.91
CA VAL A 36 -15.01 6.37 3.74
C VAL A 36 -14.21 5.95 2.52
N LEU A 37 -14.91 5.51 1.47
CA LEU A 37 -14.29 5.03 0.23
C LEU A 37 -14.60 6.00 -0.92
N THR A 38 -13.68 6.10 -1.87
CA THR A 38 -13.94 6.76 -3.16
C THR A 38 -15.08 6.08 -3.91
N ALA A 39 -15.62 6.76 -4.93
CA ALA A 39 -16.39 6.08 -5.96
C ALA A 39 -15.56 4.93 -6.58
N ARG A 40 -16.25 3.93 -7.14
CA ARG A 40 -15.61 2.84 -7.88
C ARG A 40 -14.88 3.42 -9.08
N ALA A 41 -13.64 3.00 -9.29
CA ALA A 41 -12.85 3.38 -10.45
C ALA A 41 -12.38 2.14 -11.21
N ASP A 42 -12.66 2.08 -12.50
CA ASP A 42 -12.15 1.03 -13.38
C ASP A 42 -10.82 1.47 -14.00
N HIS A 43 -9.82 0.59 -13.96
CA HIS A 43 -8.53 0.88 -14.56
C HIS A 43 -8.60 0.78 -16.07
N THR A 44 -7.97 1.74 -16.72
CA THR A 44 -7.77 1.76 -18.17
C THR A 44 -6.29 1.77 -18.49
N ARG A 45 -5.96 1.35 -19.71
CA ARG A 45 -4.63 1.46 -20.29
C ARG A 45 -4.73 1.97 -21.72
N THR A 46 -3.60 2.40 -22.27
CA THR A 46 -3.51 2.77 -23.68
C THR A 46 -3.13 1.54 -24.51
N ASP A 47 -3.90 1.23 -25.55
CA ASP A 47 -3.56 0.17 -26.50
C ASP A 47 -2.54 0.62 -27.56
N ALA A 48 -2.11 -0.29 -28.43
CA ALA A 48 -1.13 0.00 -29.48
C ALA A 48 -1.62 1.05 -30.50
N GLN A 49 -2.92 1.35 -30.53
CA GLN A 49 -3.54 2.34 -31.39
C GLN A 49 -3.78 3.67 -30.66
N GLY A 50 -3.28 3.82 -29.42
CA GLY A 50 -3.41 5.03 -28.63
C GLY A 50 -4.78 5.21 -27.96
N ARG A 51 -5.63 4.18 -27.93
CA ARG A 51 -6.98 4.26 -27.35
C ARG A 51 -6.98 3.84 -25.89
N SER A 52 -7.81 4.51 -25.09
CA SER A 52 -8.11 4.08 -23.72
C SER A 52 -9.00 2.83 -23.76
N VAL A 53 -8.48 1.71 -23.26
CA VAL A 53 -9.17 0.42 -23.17
C VAL A 53 -9.17 -0.07 -21.72
N PRO A 54 -10.12 -0.93 -21.29
CA PRO A 54 -10.10 -1.52 -19.96
C PRO A 54 -8.78 -2.25 -19.69
N ALA A 55 -8.25 -2.10 -18.48
CA ALA A 55 -7.09 -2.84 -18.00
C ALA A 55 -7.47 -4.13 -17.27
N GLY A 56 -8.77 -4.38 -17.01
CA GLY A 56 -9.26 -5.59 -16.37
C GLY A 56 -9.20 -5.60 -14.85
N SER A 57 -9.24 -4.43 -14.22
CA SER A 57 -9.41 -4.33 -12.78
C SER A 57 -10.24 -3.12 -12.40
N SER A 58 -10.91 -3.24 -11.26
CA SER A 58 -11.72 -2.19 -10.64
C SER A 58 -11.23 -1.98 -9.21
N GLN A 59 -11.37 -0.76 -8.69
CA GLN A 59 -10.98 -0.46 -7.32
C GLN A 59 -11.91 0.50 -6.58
N HIS A 60 -11.80 0.46 -5.25
CA HIS A 60 -12.14 1.55 -4.34
C HIS A 60 -10.90 1.94 -3.55
N SER A 61 -10.75 3.22 -3.22
CA SER A 61 -9.64 3.69 -2.40
C SER A 61 -10.13 4.21 -1.04
N ILE A 62 -9.34 3.96 0.01
CA ILE A 62 -9.46 4.56 1.34
C ILE A 62 -8.41 5.66 1.43
N MET A 63 -8.81 6.91 1.21
CA MET A 63 -7.89 8.05 1.20
C MET A 63 -7.59 8.53 2.61
N LEU A 64 -6.32 8.73 2.95
CA LEU A 64 -5.87 9.20 4.26
C LEU A 64 -5.08 10.51 4.13
N HIS A 65 -4.81 11.16 5.26
CA HIS A 65 -4.00 12.37 5.27
C HIS A 65 -2.55 12.05 4.84
N SER A 66 -2.05 10.87 5.23
CA SER A 66 -0.77 10.30 4.80
C SER A 66 -1.00 8.84 4.38
N GLY A 67 -0.65 8.51 3.15
CA GLY A 67 -0.96 7.23 2.53
C GLY A 67 -2.40 7.09 1.99
N TYR A 68 -2.68 5.98 1.30
CA TYR A 68 -4.03 5.48 1.04
C TYR A 68 -4.00 3.96 0.80
N VAL A 69 -5.17 3.31 0.81
CA VAL A 69 -5.31 1.88 0.48
C VAL A 69 -6.15 1.73 -0.78
N GLU A 70 -5.69 0.93 -1.73
CA GLU A 70 -6.51 0.47 -2.85
C GLU A 70 -7.04 -0.94 -2.57
N LEU A 71 -8.36 -1.11 -2.58
CA LEU A 71 -8.99 -2.41 -2.67
C LEU A 71 -9.30 -2.66 -4.14
N MET A 72 -8.66 -3.65 -4.75
CA MET A 72 -8.72 -3.90 -6.18
C MET A 72 -9.16 -5.32 -6.47
N GLN A 73 -10.07 -5.48 -7.42
CA GLN A 73 -10.43 -6.78 -7.99
C GLN A 73 -9.96 -6.85 -9.43
N ILE A 74 -9.33 -7.96 -9.81
CA ILE A 74 -9.08 -8.29 -11.23
C ILE A 74 -10.41 -8.79 -11.81
N THR A 75 -10.98 -8.03 -12.74
CA THR A 75 -12.27 -8.32 -13.39
C THR A 75 -12.09 -9.04 -14.72
N ASP A 76 -10.96 -8.83 -15.40
CA ASP A 76 -10.57 -9.56 -16.60
C ASP A 76 -9.04 -9.78 -16.60
N PRO A 77 -8.55 -11.00 -16.33
CA PRO A 77 -7.13 -11.28 -16.31
C PRO A 77 -6.46 -11.21 -17.69
N HIS A 78 -7.22 -11.17 -18.79
CA HIS A 78 -6.69 -11.08 -20.15
C HIS A 78 -6.59 -9.64 -20.67
N ALA A 79 -7.17 -8.67 -19.96
CA ALA A 79 -7.17 -7.28 -20.37
C ALA A 79 -5.82 -6.56 -20.17
N GLY A 80 -4.83 -7.19 -19.53
CA GLY A 80 -3.45 -6.71 -19.49
C GLY A 80 -3.04 -5.96 -18.22
N HIS A 81 -3.76 -6.13 -17.10
CA HIS A 81 -3.30 -5.63 -15.81
C HIS A 81 -1.97 -6.30 -15.39
N GLN A 82 -1.01 -5.52 -14.90
CA GLN A 82 0.31 -6.03 -14.49
C GLN A 82 0.25 -7.10 -13.38
N LEU A 83 -0.82 -7.10 -12.58
CA LEU A 83 -1.07 -8.08 -11.52
C LEU A 83 -2.18 -9.07 -11.87
N ALA A 84 -2.47 -9.29 -13.15
CA ALA A 84 -3.55 -10.18 -13.59
C ALA A 84 -3.44 -11.61 -13.02
N SER A 85 -2.22 -12.11 -12.79
CA SER A 85 -1.97 -13.44 -12.23
C SER A 85 -1.91 -13.49 -10.70
N ALA A 86 -1.97 -12.34 -10.01
CA ALA A 86 -1.91 -12.27 -8.55
C ALA A 86 -3.01 -13.10 -7.85
N PRO A 87 -4.28 -13.12 -8.32
CA PRO A 87 -5.33 -13.97 -7.74
C PRO A 87 -5.01 -15.48 -7.77
N LEU A 88 -4.18 -15.94 -8.72
CA LEU A 88 -3.76 -17.35 -8.80
C LEU A 88 -2.78 -17.73 -7.69
N GLN A 89 -2.13 -16.74 -7.07
CA GLN A 89 -1.14 -16.94 -6.01
C GLN A 89 -1.78 -16.76 -4.63
N ARG A 90 -2.41 -15.59 -4.42
CA ARG A 90 -3.09 -15.25 -3.16
C ARG A 90 -3.97 -14.01 -3.32
N HIS A 91 -4.91 -13.85 -2.40
CA HIS A 91 -5.57 -12.57 -2.17
C HIS A 91 -4.92 -11.86 -0.98
N GLY A 92 -4.99 -10.53 -0.99
CA GLY A 92 -4.39 -9.66 0.01
C GLY A 92 -3.47 -8.62 -0.60
N LEU A 93 -2.53 -8.09 0.18
CA LEU A 93 -1.64 -7.02 -0.28
C LEU A 93 -0.63 -7.53 -1.31
N HIS A 94 -0.57 -6.83 -2.44
CA HIS A 94 0.37 -7.09 -3.54
C HIS A 94 1.13 -5.86 -3.98
N ILE A 95 0.65 -4.64 -3.69
CA ILE A 95 1.32 -3.40 -4.11
C ILE A 95 1.87 -2.68 -2.89
N LEU A 96 3.14 -2.29 -2.97
CA LEU A 96 3.76 -1.31 -2.08
C LEU A 96 4.25 -0.14 -2.93
N ALA A 97 3.57 1.00 -2.83
CA ALA A 97 3.83 2.17 -3.64
C ALA A 97 4.54 3.27 -2.86
N PHE A 98 5.54 3.87 -3.49
CA PHE A 98 6.36 4.93 -2.95
C PHE A 98 6.05 6.27 -3.62
N GLY A 99 5.78 7.29 -2.81
CA GLY A 99 5.49 8.64 -3.31
C GLY A 99 6.77 9.44 -3.53
N THR A 100 6.84 10.17 -4.64
CA THR A 100 7.95 11.07 -5.01
C THR A 100 7.42 12.41 -5.52
N GLY A 101 8.22 13.48 -5.37
CA GLY A 101 7.93 14.79 -5.97
C GLY A 101 8.42 14.96 -7.41
N ASP A 102 9.23 14.01 -7.89
CA ASP A 102 9.74 13.98 -9.28
C ASP A 102 9.93 12.51 -9.68
N ALA A 103 9.04 12.00 -10.54
CA ALA A 103 9.07 10.61 -10.98
C ALA A 103 10.29 10.30 -11.87
N VAL A 104 10.73 11.23 -12.71
CA VAL A 104 11.84 11.02 -13.64
C VAL A 104 13.17 10.95 -12.88
N ALA A 105 13.40 11.89 -11.97
CA ALA A 105 14.60 11.87 -11.13
C ALA A 105 14.60 10.67 -10.17
N CYS A 106 13.43 10.31 -9.63
CA CYS A 106 13.31 9.10 -8.80
C CYS A 106 13.64 7.84 -9.61
N HIS A 107 13.07 7.68 -10.81
CA HIS A 107 13.36 6.57 -11.71
C HIS A 107 14.86 6.43 -11.98
N ALA A 108 15.54 7.52 -12.35
CA ALA A 108 16.99 7.51 -12.57
C ALA A 108 17.77 7.02 -11.33
N ARG A 109 17.40 7.49 -10.13
CA ARG A 109 18.01 7.02 -8.86
C ARG A 109 17.74 5.55 -8.59
N ARG A 110 16.50 5.07 -8.82
CA ARG A 110 16.14 3.65 -8.61
C ARG A 110 16.89 2.73 -9.57
N MET A 111 16.98 3.10 -10.85
CA MET A 111 17.76 2.36 -11.85
C MET A 111 19.25 2.30 -11.47
N ALA A 112 19.84 3.42 -11.03
CA ALA A 112 21.22 3.46 -10.55
C ALA A 112 21.44 2.61 -9.27
N ALA A 113 20.41 2.45 -8.45
CA ALA A 113 20.42 1.57 -7.27
C ALA A 113 20.12 0.09 -7.60
N GLY A 114 20.01 -0.27 -8.89
CA GLY A 114 19.83 -1.66 -9.35
C GLY A 114 18.38 -2.14 -9.43
N VAL A 115 17.39 -1.28 -9.21
CA VAL A 115 15.98 -1.63 -9.42
C VAL A 115 15.75 -1.89 -10.90
N GLN A 116 15.17 -3.04 -11.24
CA GLN A 116 14.70 -3.33 -12.60
C GLN A 116 13.29 -2.77 -12.76
N ALA A 117 13.18 -1.55 -13.28
CA ALA A 117 11.93 -0.86 -13.50
C ALA A 117 11.63 -0.63 -14.99
N GLY A 118 10.34 -0.57 -15.32
CA GLY A 118 9.89 -0.08 -16.63
C GLY A 118 10.00 1.44 -16.75
N GLU A 119 9.71 1.96 -17.95
CA GLU A 119 9.74 3.39 -18.22
C GLU A 119 8.75 4.20 -17.34
N VAL A 120 9.01 5.50 -17.22
CA VAL A 120 8.05 6.43 -16.60
C VAL A 120 6.85 6.61 -17.53
N LEU A 121 5.69 6.23 -17.04
CA LEU A 121 4.41 6.34 -17.72
C LEU A 121 3.62 7.54 -17.17
N TYR A 122 2.93 8.23 -18.07
CA TYR A 122 2.01 9.29 -17.72
C TYR A 122 0.59 8.79 -17.83
N TRP A 123 -0.17 8.97 -16.75
CA TRP A 123 -1.55 8.51 -16.67
C TRP A 123 -2.45 9.60 -16.13
N SER A 124 -3.70 9.58 -16.57
CA SER A 124 -4.73 10.46 -16.06
C SER A 124 -6.06 9.73 -16.01
N ARG A 125 -6.89 10.13 -15.05
CA ARG A 125 -8.27 9.67 -14.94
C ARG A 125 -9.17 10.81 -14.49
N PRO A 126 -10.43 10.83 -14.93
CA PRO A 126 -11.36 11.79 -14.38
C PRO A 126 -11.68 11.44 -12.92
N VAL A 127 -11.82 12.48 -12.10
CA VAL A 127 -12.35 12.43 -10.75
C VAL A 127 -13.76 12.96 -10.83
N HIS A 128 -14.73 12.11 -10.52
CA HIS A 128 -16.14 12.46 -10.46
C HIS A 128 -16.64 12.15 -9.05
N GLU A 129 -16.40 13.08 -8.13
CA GLU A 129 -17.00 13.06 -6.80
C GLU A 129 -18.15 14.08 -6.77
N HIS A 130 -19.09 13.91 -5.82
CA HIS A 130 -20.28 14.77 -5.71
C HIS A 130 -19.93 16.28 -5.64
N ASP A 131 -18.85 16.61 -4.94
CA ASP A 131 -18.39 17.96 -4.63
C ASP A 131 -17.08 18.35 -5.34
N LEU A 132 -16.49 17.44 -6.12
CA LEU A 132 -15.20 17.65 -6.75
C LEU A 132 -15.13 16.97 -8.12
N GLN A 133 -14.80 17.76 -9.14
CA GLN A 133 -14.67 17.34 -10.52
C GLN A 133 -13.30 17.76 -11.04
N GLY A 134 -12.66 16.91 -11.85
CA GLY A 134 -11.38 17.26 -12.46
C GLY A 134 -10.68 16.07 -13.10
N THR A 135 -9.45 16.27 -13.56
CA THR A 135 -8.62 15.21 -14.12
C THR A 135 -7.41 14.98 -13.20
N ALA A 136 -7.41 13.86 -12.49
CA ALA A 136 -6.25 13.42 -11.74
C ALA A 136 -5.13 13.04 -12.71
N GLN A 137 -3.90 13.50 -12.45
CA GLN A 137 -2.74 13.29 -13.31
C GLN A 137 -1.58 12.73 -12.49
N PHE A 138 -0.87 11.78 -13.07
CA PHE A 138 0.18 11.02 -12.41
C PHE A 138 1.35 10.81 -13.37
N ALA A 139 2.56 10.76 -12.82
CA ALA A 139 3.69 10.10 -13.46
C ALA A 139 4.07 8.91 -12.58
N TYR A 140 4.18 7.72 -13.15
CA TYR A 140 4.46 6.50 -12.38
C TYR A 140 5.37 5.55 -13.13
N PHE A 141 6.10 4.71 -12.38
CA PHE A 141 6.84 3.57 -12.92
C PHE A 141 6.82 2.45 -11.88
N GLY A 142 7.17 1.24 -12.29
CA GLY A 142 7.19 0.10 -11.37
C GLY A 142 8.21 -0.95 -11.75
N SER A 143 8.52 -1.79 -10.76
CA SER A 143 9.45 -2.90 -10.92
C SER A 143 8.83 -4.03 -11.74
N GLY A 144 9.65 -4.97 -12.23
CA GLY A 144 9.11 -6.28 -12.54
C GLY A 144 8.39 -6.90 -11.33
N TRP A 145 7.33 -7.68 -11.56
CA TRP A 145 6.69 -8.50 -10.53
C TRP A 145 6.53 -9.94 -10.99
N THR A 146 6.79 -10.86 -10.07
CA THR A 146 6.63 -12.30 -10.18
C THR A 146 5.90 -12.84 -8.96
N ALA A 147 5.36 -14.05 -9.06
CA ALA A 147 4.67 -14.70 -7.93
C ALA A 147 5.54 -14.87 -6.66
N GLN A 148 6.87 -14.85 -6.82
CA GLN A 148 7.83 -14.97 -5.73
C GLN A 148 8.06 -13.65 -4.98
N ASP A 149 7.62 -12.53 -5.57
CA ASP A 149 7.81 -11.22 -4.98
C ASP A 149 6.80 -10.96 -3.85
N PRO A 150 7.25 -10.53 -2.66
CA PRO A 150 6.35 -10.18 -1.57
C PRO A 150 5.36 -9.09 -1.97
N SER A 151 5.79 -8.12 -2.77
CA SER A 151 4.95 -7.08 -3.36
C SER A 151 5.57 -6.54 -4.66
N TYR A 152 4.72 -6.10 -5.58
CA TYR A 152 5.07 -5.20 -6.66
C TYR A 152 5.44 -3.84 -6.08
N LEU A 153 6.62 -3.36 -6.44
CA LEU A 153 7.12 -2.06 -6.02
C LEU A 153 6.85 -1.07 -7.15
N CYS A 154 6.18 0.03 -6.83
CA CYS A 154 5.98 1.12 -7.78
C CYS A 154 6.22 2.47 -7.13
N TRP A 155 6.41 3.48 -7.97
CA TRP A 155 6.65 4.85 -7.57
C TRP A 155 5.71 5.77 -8.31
N VAL A 156 5.18 6.76 -7.61
CA VAL A 156 4.19 7.69 -8.17
C VAL A 156 4.46 9.13 -7.74
N GLU A 157 4.38 10.02 -8.71
CA GLU A 157 4.27 11.45 -8.53
C GLU A 157 2.81 11.85 -8.79
N HIS A 158 2.16 12.39 -7.76
CA HIS A 158 0.83 12.97 -7.88
C HIS A 158 0.96 14.39 -8.41
N ARG A 159 0.52 14.63 -9.65
CA ARG A 159 0.65 15.94 -10.31
C ARG A 159 -0.54 16.86 -10.04
N THR A 160 -1.65 16.29 -9.57
CA THR A 160 -2.85 17.02 -9.11
C THR A 160 -3.36 16.49 -7.76
N PRO A 161 -2.53 16.56 -6.70
CA PRO A 161 -2.82 15.90 -5.41
C PRO A 161 -4.09 16.44 -4.72
N GLY A 162 -4.46 17.69 -4.97
CA GLY A 162 -5.69 18.31 -4.45
C GLY A 162 -6.98 17.63 -4.93
N LEU A 163 -6.94 16.90 -6.06
CA LEU A 163 -8.10 16.16 -6.57
C LEU A 163 -8.32 14.82 -5.86
N LEU A 164 -7.29 14.27 -5.21
CA LEU A 164 -7.35 12.95 -4.59
C LEU A 164 -7.63 13.03 -3.09
N ARG A 165 -7.16 14.08 -2.44
CA ARG A 165 -7.30 14.30 -0.99
C ARG A 165 -8.45 15.26 -0.66
N ASN A 166 -9.63 14.98 -1.20
CA ASN A 166 -10.86 15.70 -0.85
C ASN A 166 -11.14 15.52 0.67
N PRO A 167 -11.34 16.60 1.47
CA PRO A 167 -11.62 16.51 2.90
C PRO A 167 -12.72 15.52 3.30
N ARG A 168 -13.78 15.37 2.49
CA ARG A 168 -14.85 14.39 2.76
C ARG A 168 -14.35 12.95 2.72
N LEU A 169 -13.43 12.64 1.81
CA LEU A 169 -12.85 11.31 1.68
C LEU A 169 -11.86 10.99 2.81
N LEU A 170 -11.35 12.02 3.52
CA LEU A 170 -10.40 11.87 4.63
C LEU A 170 -11.08 11.76 6.01
N ALA A 171 -12.39 12.01 6.09
CA ALA A 171 -13.15 12.05 7.33
C ALA A 171 -13.77 10.68 7.66
N HIS A 172 -12.96 9.76 8.17
CA HIS A 172 -13.40 8.42 8.54
C HIS A 172 -14.11 8.39 9.90
N GLY A 173 -15.20 7.62 9.99
CA GLY A 173 -15.96 7.43 11.23
C GLY A 173 -15.18 6.71 12.33
N ASN A 174 -14.19 5.90 11.96
CA ASN A 174 -13.26 5.28 12.90
C ASN A 174 -12.06 6.18 13.27
N GLY A 175 -12.00 7.40 12.74
CA GLY A 175 -10.94 8.37 13.01
C GLY A 175 -9.58 8.10 12.37
N ALA A 176 -9.37 6.99 11.66
CA ALA A 176 -8.08 6.67 11.05
C ALA A 176 -7.56 7.82 10.15
N ARG A 177 -6.26 8.13 10.24
CA ARG A 177 -5.69 9.31 9.55
C ARG A 177 -4.52 9.01 8.65
N ALA A 178 -3.82 7.91 8.86
CA ALA A 178 -2.63 7.62 8.08
C ALA A 178 -2.23 6.14 8.07
N LEU A 179 -1.49 5.75 7.03
CA LEU A 179 -0.68 4.55 7.05
C LEU A 179 0.62 4.85 7.80
N ARG A 180 1.00 3.94 8.70
CA ARG A 180 2.20 4.04 9.54
C ARG A 180 3.24 2.99 9.22
N GLY A 181 2.89 2.04 8.37
CA GLY A 181 3.85 1.04 7.92
C GLY A 181 3.22 -0.26 7.48
N ILE A 182 4.10 -1.19 7.18
CA ILE A 182 3.77 -2.56 6.78
C ILE A 182 4.74 -3.52 7.42
N ARG A 183 4.23 -4.63 7.94
CA ARG A 183 5.02 -5.74 8.44
C ARG A 183 4.96 -6.89 7.45
N TYR A 184 6.12 -7.37 7.07
CA TYR A 184 6.35 -8.60 6.34
C TYR A 184 6.86 -9.68 7.30
N ALA A 185 6.56 -10.94 7.02
CA ALA A 185 7.20 -12.07 7.68
C ALA A 185 7.58 -13.16 6.69
N GLY A 186 8.65 -13.89 6.97
CA GLY A 186 9.17 -14.94 6.10
C GLY A 186 10.34 -15.71 6.71
N PRO A 187 10.90 -16.71 6.00
CA PRO A 187 12.05 -17.45 6.49
C PRO A 187 13.26 -16.52 6.62
N ALA A 188 14.06 -16.70 7.68
CA ALA A 188 15.19 -15.81 8.01
C ALA A 188 16.14 -15.54 6.84
N ALA A 189 16.41 -16.56 6.01
CA ALA A 189 17.27 -16.44 4.82
C ALA A 189 16.72 -15.49 3.75
N ALA A 190 15.40 -15.26 3.70
CA ALA A 190 14.75 -14.40 2.71
C ALA A 190 14.56 -12.95 3.18
N LEU A 191 14.82 -12.64 4.45
CA LEU A 191 14.71 -11.28 4.99
C LEU A 191 15.70 -10.31 4.34
N ALA A 192 16.99 -10.68 4.29
CA ALA A 192 18.04 -9.79 3.79
C ALA A 192 17.86 -9.44 2.30
N PRO A 193 17.55 -10.40 1.39
CA PRO A 193 17.22 -10.08 0.00
C PRO A 193 16.04 -9.12 -0.15
N TRP A 194 14.97 -9.30 0.64
CA TRP A 194 13.82 -8.40 0.60
C TRP A 194 14.15 -7.00 1.14
N ALA A 195 14.83 -6.92 2.27
CA ALA A 195 15.27 -5.64 2.84
C ALA A 195 16.20 -4.88 1.89
N ALA A 196 17.11 -5.57 1.17
CA ALA A 196 17.96 -4.96 0.16
C ALA A 196 17.16 -4.35 -1.00
N ARG A 197 16.10 -5.03 -1.46
CA ARG A 197 15.18 -4.48 -2.48
C ARG A 197 14.42 -3.25 -1.99
N LEU A 198 13.97 -3.26 -0.73
CA LEU A 198 13.34 -2.10 -0.12
C LEU A 198 14.32 -0.93 0.05
N CYS A 199 15.59 -1.21 0.34
CA CYS A 199 16.64 -0.18 0.36
C CYS A 199 16.88 0.42 -1.03
N ALA A 200 17.02 -0.43 -2.05
CA ALA A 200 17.12 0.01 -3.43
C ALA A 200 15.89 0.81 -3.87
N ALA A 201 14.72 0.52 -3.29
CA ALA A 201 13.48 1.26 -3.53
C ALA A 201 13.39 2.63 -2.85
N GLY A 202 14.30 2.95 -1.92
CA GLY A 202 14.41 4.26 -1.27
C GLY A 202 14.09 4.27 0.22
N ALA A 203 13.73 3.13 0.82
CA ALA A 203 13.60 3.02 2.27
C ALA A 203 14.99 2.95 2.94
N ARG A 204 15.16 3.51 4.14
CA ARG A 204 16.44 3.48 4.85
C ARG A 204 16.45 2.37 5.89
N LEU A 205 17.41 1.45 5.83
CA LEU A 205 17.59 0.44 6.87
C LEU A 205 18.04 1.10 8.18
N VAL A 206 17.29 0.88 9.26
CA VAL A 206 17.53 1.45 10.59
C VAL A 206 17.67 0.40 11.70
N HIS A 207 17.36 -0.87 11.39
CA HIS A 207 17.63 -2.02 12.26
C HIS A 207 17.98 -3.22 11.39
N ASP A 208 19.09 -3.88 11.70
CA ASP A 208 19.65 -4.96 10.89
C ASP A 208 20.10 -6.15 11.75
N GLU A 209 19.15 -6.99 12.14
CA GLU A 209 19.41 -8.24 12.86
C GLU A 209 19.05 -9.46 12.01
N PRO A 210 19.64 -10.65 12.26
CA PRO A 210 19.37 -11.85 11.46
C PRO A 210 17.89 -12.23 11.38
N ARG A 211 17.09 -11.90 12.41
CA ARG A 211 15.68 -12.25 12.52
C ARG A 211 14.73 -11.07 12.38
N HIS A 212 15.25 -9.85 12.23
CA HIS A 212 14.44 -8.64 12.19
C HIS A 212 15.17 -7.55 11.41
N LYS A 213 14.53 -7.06 10.35
CA LYS A 213 14.93 -5.85 9.63
C LYS A 213 13.87 -4.79 9.86
N ARG A 214 14.29 -3.54 10.13
CA ARG A 214 13.40 -2.38 10.15
C ARG A 214 13.94 -1.32 9.22
N LEU A 215 13.09 -0.85 8.31
CA LEU A 215 13.38 0.25 7.41
C LEU A 215 12.47 1.44 7.73
N SER A 216 13.03 2.64 7.67
CA SER A 216 12.31 3.90 7.87
C SER A 216 12.01 4.57 6.54
N LEU A 217 10.78 5.07 6.43
CA LEU A 217 10.35 6.13 5.51
C LEU A 217 10.10 7.40 6.36
N PRO A 218 9.86 8.59 5.75
CA PRO A 218 9.66 9.83 6.50
C PRO A 218 8.52 9.77 7.53
N ASP A 219 7.42 9.08 7.20
CA ASP A 219 6.18 9.03 7.99
C ASP A 219 5.65 7.60 8.23
N ALA A 220 6.44 6.59 7.85
CA ALA A 220 6.08 5.18 7.96
C ALA A 220 7.31 4.28 8.20
N SER A 221 7.07 3.03 8.56
CA SER A 221 8.10 2.01 8.72
C SER A 221 7.78 0.73 7.95
N ILE A 222 8.81 -0.02 7.60
CA ILE A 222 8.67 -1.35 7.03
C ILE A 222 9.42 -2.32 7.92
N GLU A 223 8.72 -3.30 8.48
CA GLU A 223 9.32 -4.38 9.26
C GLU A 223 9.36 -5.66 8.43
N VAL A 224 10.47 -6.39 8.52
CA VAL A 224 10.60 -7.74 7.94
C VAL A 224 11.10 -8.67 9.04
N VAL A 225 10.24 -9.58 9.49
CA VAL A 225 10.47 -10.41 10.68
C VAL A 225 10.58 -11.88 10.30
N ALA A 226 11.50 -12.60 10.93
CA ALA A 226 11.70 -14.02 10.66
C ALA A 226 10.57 -14.85 11.30
N ASP A 227 9.87 -15.60 10.48
CA ASP A 227 8.83 -16.52 10.87
C ASP A 227 8.90 -17.77 10.00
N ALA A 228 9.25 -18.89 10.63
CA ALA A 228 9.49 -20.17 9.96
C ALA A 228 8.19 -20.84 9.47
N ARG A 229 7.01 -20.30 9.80
CA ARG A 229 5.73 -20.80 9.30
C ARG A 229 5.50 -20.45 7.83
N TYR A 230 6.21 -19.46 7.31
CA TYR A 230 6.09 -19.03 5.91
C TYR A 230 7.25 -19.59 5.06
N ALA A 231 6.91 -20.03 3.85
CA ALA A 231 7.88 -20.51 2.87
C ALA A 231 8.59 -19.36 2.13
N SER A 232 8.02 -18.15 2.17
CA SER A 232 8.54 -16.94 1.52
C SER A 232 8.21 -15.72 2.38
N VAL A 233 8.80 -14.57 2.04
CA VAL A 233 8.43 -13.30 2.67
C VAL A 233 7.09 -12.83 2.13
N LEU A 234 6.13 -12.54 3.01
CA LEU A 234 4.79 -12.09 2.65
C LEU A 234 4.35 -10.92 3.54
N PRO A 235 3.53 -9.99 3.03
CA PRO A 235 2.83 -9.01 3.89
C PRO A 235 2.00 -9.72 4.95
N GLN A 236 2.08 -9.26 6.19
CA GLN A 236 1.37 -9.85 7.34
C GLN A 236 0.53 -8.85 8.13
N ALA A 237 0.98 -7.59 8.20
CA ALA A 237 0.17 -6.56 8.84
C ALA A 237 0.32 -5.19 8.16
N LEU A 238 -0.79 -4.46 8.08
CA LEU A 238 -0.81 -3.05 7.71
C LEU A 238 -0.99 -2.21 8.98
N LEU A 239 -0.13 -1.22 9.18
CA LEU A 239 -0.13 -0.38 10.37
C LEU A 239 -0.86 0.94 10.08
N TRP A 240 -1.79 1.29 10.96
CA TRP A 240 -2.68 2.44 10.85
C TRP A 240 -2.46 3.39 12.03
N GLY A 241 -2.56 4.70 11.79
CA GLY A 241 -2.43 5.72 12.81
C GLY A 241 -3.66 6.62 12.94
N GLY A 242 -3.95 7.04 14.16
CA GLY A 242 -4.93 8.09 14.46
C GLY A 242 -6.38 7.63 14.67
N ALA A 243 -6.65 6.33 14.63
CA ALA A 243 -7.98 5.79 14.82
C ALA A 243 -8.48 5.87 16.28
N ASP A 244 -9.79 5.95 16.46
CA ASP A 244 -10.47 5.69 17.72
C ASP A 244 -10.47 4.18 18.00
N LEU A 245 -9.52 3.72 18.81
CA LEU A 245 -9.32 2.30 19.08
C LEU A 245 -10.48 1.68 19.86
N ASP A 246 -11.12 2.43 20.76
CA ASP A 246 -12.22 1.88 21.58
C ASP A 246 -13.49 1.76 20.75
N GLY A 247 -13.80 2.78 19.94
CA GLY A 247 -14.88 2.73 18.96
C GLY A 247 -14.67 1.60 17.94
N LEU A 248 -13.46 1.46 17.40
CA LEU A 248 -13.13 0.41 16.45
C LEU A 248 -13.22 -1.00 17.04
N ARG A 249 -12.81 -1.19 18.31
CA ARG A 249 -12.95 -2.46 19.02
C ARG A 249 -14.42 -2.83 19.25
N ALA A 250 -15.25 -1.87 19.67
CA ALA A 250 -16.70 -2.07 19.80
C ALA A 250 -17.33 -2.44 18.45
N GLN A 251 -16.88 -1.79 17.39
CA GLN A 251 -17.31 -2.04 16.03
C GLN A 251 -16.91 -3.44 15.53
N CYS A 252 -15.72 -3.93 15.88
CA CYS A 252 -15.30 -5.31 15.60
C CYS A 252 -16.19 -6.34 16.32
N ALA A 253 -16.52 -6.09 17.60
CA ALA A 253 -17.40 -6.97 18.37
C ALA A 253 -18.80 -7.08 17.73
N ARG A 254 -19.34 -5.96 17.23
CA ARG A 254 -20.62 -5.93 16.50
C ARG A 254 -20.58 -6.74 15.21
N LEU A 255 -19.46 -6.70 14.50
CA LEU A 255 -19.23 -7.43 13.25
C LEU A 255 -18.74 -8.87 13.46
N GLN A 256 -18.55 -9.28 14.73
CA GLN A 256 -17.98 -10.58 15.08
C GLN A 256 -16.60 -10.83 14.46
N LEU A 257 -15.82 -9.75 14.26
CA LEU A 257 -14.45 -9.85 13.77
C LEU A 257 -13.50 -10.14 14.93
N PRO A 258 -12.57 -11.10 14.79
CA PRO A 258 -11.56 -11.33 15.81
C PRO A 258 -10.70 -10.09 15.98
N CYS A 259 -10.64 -9.60 17.21
CA CYS A 259 -9.94 -8.37 17.53
C CYS A 259 -9.25 -8.52 18.88
N ARG A 260 -7.98 -8.11 18.96
CA ARG A 260 -7.16 -8.21 20.16
C ARG A 260 -6.46 -6.89 20.43
N ARG A 261 -6.41 -6.49 21.69
CA ARG A 261 -5.54 -5.40 22.14
C ARG A 261 -4.25 -5.97 22.69
N HIS A 262 -3.12 -5.43 22.24
CA HIS A 262 -1.79 -5.76 22.73
C HIS A 262 -1.43 -4.93 23.97
N ASP A 263 -0.39 -5.35 24.68
CA ASP A 263 0.11 -4.67 25.88
C ASP A 263 0.57 -3.23 25.61
N ASP A 264 1.08 -2.96 24.41
CA ASP A 264 1.47 -1.63 23.96
C ASP A 264 0.28 -0.74 23.57
N GLY A 265 -0.95 -1.23 23.70
CA GLY A 265 -2.18 -0.52 23.36
C GLY A 265 -2.62 -0.67 21.90
N THR A 266 -1.81 -1.28 21.03
CA THR A 266 -2.14 -1.54 19.62
C THR A 266 -3.38 -2.42 19.52
N LEU A 267 -4.30 -2.06 18.64
CA LEU A 267 -5.47 -2.87 18.32
C LEU A 267 -5.23 -3.67 17.05
N GLU A 268 -5.23 -4.98 17.14
CA GLU A 268 -5.15 -5.91 16.02
C GLU A 268 -6.54 -6.38 15.62
N ILE A 269 -6.86 -6.25 14.33
CA ILE A 269 -8.04 -6.84 13.71
C ILE A 269 -7.55 -7.95 12.79
N ASP A 270 -8.02 -9.17 13.02
CA ASP A 270 -7.76 -10.30 12.13
C ASP A 270 -8.66 -10.17 10.90
N LEU A 271 -8.04 -9.91 9.75
CA LEU A 271 -8.68 -9.85 8.45
C LEU A 271 -8.07 -10.87 7.49
N GLN A 272 -7.41 -11.92 7.98
CA GLN A 272 -6.73 -12.92 7.16
C GLN A 272 -7.67 -13.60 6.17
N SER A 273 -8.88 -13.96 6.62
CA SER A 273 -9.86 -14.66 5.77
C SER A 273 -10.42 -13.79 4.65
N VAL A 274 -10.43 -12.46 4.82
CA VAL A 274 -11.06 -11.51 3.89
C VAL A 274 -10.02 -10.76 3.05
N LEU A 275 -9.01 -10.19 3.70
CA LEU A 275 -7.97 -9.34 3.12
C LEU A 275 -6.57 -9.97 3.15
N GLY A 276 -6.44 -11.22 3.61
CA GLY A 276 -5.17 -11.96 3.57
C GLY A 276 -4.08 -11.44 4.51
N MET A 277 -4.41 -10.55 5.45
CA MET A 277 -3.48 -10.04 6.46
C MET A 277 -4.21 -9.34 7.63
N ASN A 278 -3.50 -9.03 8.70
CA ASN A 278 -4.04 -8.31 9.87
C ASN A 278 -3.92 -6.80 9.67
N TRP A 279 -4.81 -6.04 10.30
CA TRP A 279 -4.68 -4.59 10.42
C TRP A 279 -4.34 -4.22 11.87
N LEU A 280 -3.25 -3.47 12.06
CA LEU A 280 -2.77 -3.03 13.36
C LEU A 280 -2.98 -1.52 13.49
N PHE A 281 -3.85 -1.12 14.41
CA PHE A 281 -4.12 0.28 14.69
C PHE A 281 -3.31 0.71 15.91
N LEU A 282 -2.32 1.56 15.66
CA LEU A 282 -1.40 2.04 16.68
C LEU A 282 -2.12 3.04 17.60
N PRO A 283 -1.85 3.02 18.91
CA PRO A 283 -2.35 4.05 19.81
C PRO A 283 -1.81 5.42 19.40
N ALA A 284 -2.52 6.48 19.79
CA ALA A 284 -1.98 7.82 19.64
C ALA A 284 -0.62 7.87 20.35
N SER A 285 0.42 8.33 19.65
CA SER A 285 1.71 8.60 20.29
C SER A 285 1.43 9.61 21.40
N THR A 286 1.64 9.22 22.65
CA THR A 286 1.82 10.18 23.74
C THR A 286 3.12 10.90 23.43
N ALA A 287 3.05 11.99 22.67
CA ALA A 287 4.17 12.90 22.55
C ALA A 287 4.48 13.38 23.97
N ALA A 288 5.64 12.94 24.49
CA ALA A 288 6.31 13.57 25.61
C ALA A 288 7.07 14.81 25.10
#